data_AF-A0A1G7UGL1-F1
#
_entry.id   AF-A0A1G7UGL1-F1
#
_cell.length_a   1.000
_cell.length_b   1.000
_cell.length_c   1.000
_cell.angle_alpha   90.00
_cell.angle_beta   90.00
_cell.angle_gamma   90.00
#
_symmetry.space_group_name_H-M   'P 1'
#
loop_
_entity.id
_entity.type
_entity.pdbx_description
1 polymer ?
#
loop_
_entity_poly.entity_id
_entity_poly.type
_entity_poly.pdbx_seq_one_letter_code
_entity_poly.pdbx_strand_id
1 'polypeptide(L)'
;MVKKLISIVFLTLYLVSTTELYQLLKIPVLVEHYFEHKALNPEMPLVAFLKTHYDHPAKDGDYGKDRKLPFIVHSNTLTLIFTLSSGFIFESKNNNFKESRSHKIPSKDEDFCYKGFAGSVWEPPKILFS
;
A
#
# COMPACT_ATOMS: atom_id res chain seq x y z
N MET A 1 -20.56 23.89 11.59
CA MET A 1 -19.11 24.12 11.77
C MET A 1 -18.44 22.97 12.55
N VAL A 2 -18.90 22.63 13.76
CA VAL A 2 -18.30 21.58 14.61
C VAL A 2 -18.26 20.19 13.97
N LYS A 3 -19.33 19.75 13.29
CA LYS A 3 -19.39 18.44 12.62
C LYS A 3 -18.29 18.27 11.56
N LYS A 4 -18.06 19.33 10.76
CA LYS A 4 -17.01 19.34 9.73
C LYS A 4 -15.62 19.23 10.34
N LEU A 5 -15.36 19.99 11.42
CA LEU A 5 -14.08 19.92 12.13
C LEU A 5 -13.83 18.51 12.68
N ILE A 6 -14.83 17.93 13.34
CA ILE A 6 -14.76 16.57 13.89
C ILE A 6 -14.46 15.55 12.78
N SER A 7 -15.16 15.63 11.64
CA SER A 7 -14.88 14.76 10.50
C SER A 7 -13.46 14.91 9.95
N ILE A 8 -12.94 16.14 9.85
CA ILE A 8 -11.57 16.39 9.40
C ILE A 8 -10.57 15.78 10.38
N VAL A 9 -10.76 15.97 11.68
CA VAL A 9 -9.87 15.41 12.71
C VAL A 9 -9.87 13.89 12.64
N PHE A 10 -11.04 13.24 12.58
CA PHE A 10 -11.11 11.79 12.47
C PHE A 10 -10.50 11.26 11.18
N LEU A 11 -10.72 11.94 10.04
CA LEU A 11 -10.11 11.55 8.78
C LEU A 11 -8.58 11.67 8.83
N THR A 12 -8.05 12.75 9.40
CA THR A 12 -6.60 12.93 9.57
C THR A 12 -6.02 11.86 10.49
N LEU A 13 -6.65 11.57 11.62
CA LEU A 13 -6.20 10.51 12.53
C LEU A 13 -6.25 9.13 11.87
N TYR A 14 -7.30 8.85 11.10
CA TYR A 14 -7.42 7.61 10.33
C TYR A 14 -6.29 7.48 9.30
N LEU A 15 -6.03 8.53 8.51
CA LEU A 15 -4.96 8.53 7.52
C LEU A 15 -3.58 8.34 8.18
N VAL A 16 -3.29 9.07 9.26
CA VAL A 16 -2.02 8.96 9.98
C VAL A 16 -1.83 7.58 10.65
N SER A 17 -2.91 6.94 11.10
CA SER A 17 -2.82 5.62 11.77
C SER A 17 -2.78 4.43 10.82
N THR A 18 -3.35 4.57 9.61
CA THR A 18 -3.45 3.48 8.63
C THR A 18 -2.45 3.60 7.48
N THR A 19 -1.74 4.73 7.37
CA THR A 19 -0.73 4.98 6.34
C THR A 19 0.59 5.48 6.94
N GLU A 20 1.64 5.53 6.12
CA GLU A 20 2.97 6.05 6.50
C GLU A 20 3.03 7.58 6.62
N LEU A 21 1.90 8.30 6.61
CA LEU A 21 1.89 9.77 6.77
C LEU A 21 2.55 10.24 8.08
N TYR A 22 2.56 9.40 9.12
CA TYR A 22 3.28 9.70 10.37
C TYR A 22 4.79 9.90 10.14
N GLN A 23 5.38 9.35 9.08
CA GLN A 23 6.80 9.53 8.75
C GLN A 23 7.12 11.00 8.46
N LEU A 24 6.15 11.79 7.99
CA LEU A 24 6.34 13.24 7.77
C LEU A 24 6.64 13.99 9.08
N LEU A 25 6.25 13.44 10.24
CA LEU A 25 6.60 14.01 11.54
C LEU A 25 8.10 13.89 11.86
N LYS A 26 8.85 13.06 11.12
CA LYS A 26 10.30 12.89 11.24
C LYS A 26 11.11 13.85 10.35
N ILE A 27 10.45 14.71 9.57
CA ILE A 27 11.14 15.72 8.74
C ILE A 27 12.09 16.62 9.56
N PRO A 28 11.77 17.06 10.80
CA PRO A 28 12.73 17.81 11.61
C PRO A 28 14.06 17.07 11.85
N VAL A 29 14.00 15.75 12.06
CA VAL A 29 15.19 14.89 12.25
C VAL A 29 16.03 14.82 10.97
N LEU A 30 15.37 14.72 9.81
CA LEU A 30 16.04 14.78 8.51
C LEU A 30 16.79 16.10 8.30
N VAL A 31 16.14 17.22 8.65
CA VAL A 31 16.72 18.57 8.52
C VAL A 31 17.92 18.74 9.45
N GLU A 32 17.80 18.32 10.72
CA GLU A 32 18.91 18.35 11.68
C GLU A 32 20.10 17.54 11.16
N HIS A 33 19.86 16.31 10.72
CA HIS A 33 20.91 15.44 10.21
C HIS A 33 21.57 15.97 8.93
N TYR A 34 20.79 16.59 8.03
CA TYR A 34 21.33 17.29 6.86
C TYR A 34 22.28 18.43 7.28
N PHE A 35 21.94 19.20 8.32
CA PHE A 35 22.82 20.27 8.81
C PHE A 35 24.11 19.74 9.45
N GLU A 36 24.08 18.58 10.09
CA GLU A 36 25.30 17.91 10.57
C GLU A 36 26.26 17.61 9.41
N HIS A 37 25.74 17.00 8.33
CA HIS A 37 26.52 16.75 7.13
C HIS A 37 26.98 18.03 6.42
N LYS A 38 26.14 19.07 6.40
CA LYS A 38 26.48 20.37 5.81
C LYS A 38 27.57 21.09 6.61
N ALA A 39 27.63 20.90 7.93
CA ALA A 39 28.69 21.46 8.76
C ALA A 39 30.04 20.76 8.51
N LEU A 40 30.03 19.45 8.26
CA LEU A 40 31.23 18.68 7.92
C LEU A 40 31.67 18.88 6.46
N ASN A 41 30.72 19.06 5.54
CA ASN A 41 30.93 19.31 4.13
C ASN A 41 30.03 20.46 3.64
N PRO A 42 30.52 21.71 3.69
CA PRO A 42 29.75 22.90 3.28
C PRO A 42 29.26 22.86 1.84
N GLU A 43 29.90 22.10 0.96
CA GLU A 43 29.53 21.99 -0.46
C GLU A 43 28.48 20.89 -0.71
N MET A 44 28.10 20.09 0.30
CA MET A 44 27.14 19.01 0.13
C MET A 44 25.75 19.55 -0.26
N PRO A 45 25.20 19.17 -1.43
CA PRO A 45 23.82 19.50 -1.77
C PRO A 45 22.84 18.53 -1.11
N LEU A 46 21.61 18.98 -0.86
CA LEU A 46 20.54 18.16 -0.26
C LEU A 46 20.31 16.85 -1.03
N VAL A 47 20.35 16.89 -2.37
CA VAL A 47 20.16 15.68 -3.20
C VAL A 47 21.28 14.65 -2.98
N ALA A 48 22.53 15.09 -2.76
CA ALA A 48 23.62 14.16 -2.46
C ALA A 48 23.43 13.52 -1.09
N PHE A 49 23.02 14.30 -0.07
CA PHE A 49 22.68 13.77 1.24
C PHE A 49 21.56 12.71 1.15
N LEU A 50 20.45 13.03 0.47
CA LEU A 50 19.36 12.07 0.26
C LEU A 50 19.84 10.82 -0.47
N LYS A 51 20.70 10.95 -1.49
CA LYS A 51 21.24 9.80 -2.20
C LYS A 51 22.05 8.88 -1.27
N THR A 52 22.89 9.45 -0.40
CA THR A 52 23.70 8.68 0.55
C THR A 52 22.85 7.82 1.49
N HIS A 53 21.71 8.33 1.97
CA HIS A 53 20.89 7.61 2.95
C HIS A 53 19.72 6.81 2.35
N TYR A 54 19.28 7.07 1.12
CA TYR A 54 18.09 6.41 0.53
C TYR A 54 18.36 5.54 -0.70
N ASP A 55 19.50 5.68 -1.39
CA ASP A 55 19.84 4.86 -2.57
C ASP A 55 20.52 3.55 -2.14
N HIS A 56 21.64 3.66 -1.42
CA HIS A 56 22.42 2.53 -0.92
C HIS A 56 23.01 2.85 0.46
N PRO A 57 22.19 2.86 1.53
CA PRO A 57 22.65 3.28 2.86
C PRO A 57 23.77 2.37 3.37
N ALA A 58 24.90 2.98 3.71
CA ALA A 58 26.01 2.28 4.36
C ALA A 58 25.65 1.97 5.82
N LYS A 59 26.06 0.81 6.32
CA LYS A 59 26.03 0.53 7.76
C LYS A 59 27.32 1.03 8.38
N ASP A 60 27.38 2.32 8.66
CA ASP A 60 28.53 2.98 9.29
C ASP A 60 28.17 3.52 10.68
N GLY A 61 28.99 4.44 11.21
CA GLY A 61 28.77 5.06 12.52
C GLY A 61 27.43 5.79 12.65
N ASP A 62 26.78 6.14 11.53
CA ASP A 62 25.52 6.87 11.50
C ASP A 62 24.28 5.98 11.47
N TYR A 63 24.45 4.66 11.36
CA TYR A 63 23.36 3.70 11.21
C TYR A 63 22.22 3.89 12.23
N GLY A 64 22.54 4.30 13.46
CA GLY A 64 21.53 4.58 14.49
C GLY A 64 20.68 5.83 14.24
N LYS A 65 21.25 6.88 13.65
CA LYS A 65 20.53 8.10 13.27
C LYS A 65 19.78 7.90 11.96
N ASP A 66 20.38 7.21 10.99
CA ASP A 66 19.78 6.88 9.71
C ASP A 66 18.43 6.19 9.86
N ARG A 67 18.33 5.24 10.80
CA ARG A 67 17.07 4.54 11.09
C ARG A 67 15.96 5.43 11.65
N LYS A 68 16.28 6.63 12.12
CA LYS A 68 15.31 7.63 12.61
C LYS A 68 14.83 8.55 11.48
N LEU A 69 15.45 8.51 10.31
CA LEU A 69 15.01 9.28 9.16
C LEU A 69 13.63 8.80 8.67
N PRO A 70 12.85 9.70 8.04
CA PRO A 70 11.56 9.34 7.46
C PRO A 70 11.72 8.25 6.41
N PHE A 71 10.80 7.30 6.35
CA PHE A 71 10.74 6.26 5.30
C PHE A 71 11.96 5.32 5.19
N ILE A 72 12.87 5.29 6.16
CA ILE A 72 13.93 4.26 6.24
C ILE A 72 13.44 3.00 6.96
N VAL A 73 12.73 3.18 8.08
CA VAL A 73 12.12 2.10 8.85
C VAL A 73 10.61 2.26 8.85
N HIS A 74 9.94 1.21 8.38
CA HIS A 74 8.49 1.09 8.33
C HIS A 74 7.99 0.35 9.57
N SER A 75 6.90 0.83 10.16
CA SER A 75 6.20 0.15 11.25
C SER A 75 4.90 -0.43 10.71
N ASN A 76 4.40 -1.51 11.31
CA ASN A 76 3.09 -2.02 10.95
C ASN A 76 2.03 -0.95 11.22
N THR A 77 1.28 -0.59 10.17
CA THR A 77 0.11 0.27 10.28
C THR A 77 -1.05 -0.49 10.94
N LEU A 78 -2.03 0.27 11.43
CA LEU A 78 -3.19 -0.30 12.11
C LEU A 78 -3.92 -1.30 11.21
N THR A 79 -3.87 -2.58 11.58
CA THR A 79 -4.57 -3.67 10.90
C THR A 79 -5.80 -4.05 11.73
N LEU A 80 -7.00 -3.78 11.20
CA LEU A 80 -8.26 -4.18 11.84
C LEU A 80 -8.74 -5.50 11.22
N ILE A 81 -8.79 -6.54 12.04
CA ILE A 81 -9.36 -7.83 11.67
C ILE A 81 -10.75 -7.92 12.30
N PHE A 82 -11.79 -7.82 11.49
CA PHE A 82 -13.16 -8.03 11.94
C PHE A 82 -13.51 -9.51 11.78
N THR A 83 -13.51 -10.24 12.89
CA THR A 83 -14.03 -11.61 12.92
C THR A 83 -15.53 -11.55 13.16
N LEU A 84 -16.30 -12.05 12.20
CA LEU A 84 -17.70 -12.42 12.39
C LEU A 84 -17.73 -13.47 13.52
N SER A 85 -18.25 -13.12 14.70
CA SER A 85 -18.39 -14.10 15.80
C SER A 85 -19.27 -15.24 15.32
N SER A 86 -18.78 -16.48 15.41
CA SER A 86 -19.51 -17.68 14.98
C SER A 86 -20.97 -17.64 15.46
N GLY A 87 -21.90 -17.41 14.53
CA GLY A 87 -23.34 -17.38 14.80
C GLY A 87 -24.12 -16.24 14.15
N PHE A 88 -24.05 -16.08 12.83
CA PHE A 88 -25.07 -15.30 12.10
C PHE A 88 -25.96 -16.28 11.36
N ILE A 89 -27.23 -16.33 11.75
CA ILE A 89 -28.25 -17.03 10.99
C ILE A 89 -28.76 -16.03 9.95
N PHE A 90 -28.49 -16.30 8.67
CA PHE A 90 -29.06 -15.54 7.58
C PHE A 90 -30.50 -16.00 7.38
N GLU A 91 -31.44 -15.33 8.04
CA GLU A 91 -32.86 -15.59 7.80
C GLU A 91 -33.26 -14.90 6.50
N SER A 92 -33.16 -15.65 5.40
CA SER A 92 -33.69 -15.22 4.11
C SER A 92 -35.21 -15.12 4.25
N LYS A 93 -35.71 -13.91 4.46
CA LYS A 93 -37.14 -13.66 4.34
C LYS A 93 -37.49 -13.98 2.90
N ASN A 94 -38.28 -15.04 2.71
CA ASN A 94 -38.89 -15.39 1.42
C ASN A 94 -39.90 -14.29 1.06
N ASN A 95 -39.40 -13.08 0.79
CA ASN A 95 -40.13 -12.10 0.06
C ASN A 95 -40.25 -12.73 -1.31
N ASN A 96 -41.43 -13.25 -1.64
CA ASN A 96 -41.78 -13.75 -2.96
C ASN A 96 -41.08 -12.86 -3.98
N PHE A 97 -39.98 -13.36 -4.53
CA PHE A 97 -39.16 -12.59 -5.44
C PHE A 97 -40.06 -12.44 -6.65
N LYS A 98 -40.73 -11.28 -6.77
CA LYS A 98 -41.43 -10.94 -7.99
C LYS A 98 -40.29 -10.89 -8.98
N GLU A 99 -40.15 -11.92 -9.82
CA GLU A 99 -39.18 -11.94 -10.89
C GLU A 99 -39.31 -10.60 -11.59
N SER A 100 -38.35 -9.72 -11.33
CA SER A 100 -38.17 -8.55 -12.17
C SER A 100 -37.83 -9.17 -13.50
N ARG A 101 -38.72 -8.99 -14.50
CA ARG A 101 -38.52 -9.52 -15.85
C ARG A 101 -37.07 -9.24 -16.20
N SER A 102 -36.30 -10.31 -16.32
CA SER A 102 -34.89 -10.25 -16.68
C SER A 102 -34.86 -9.55 -18.03
N HIS A 103 -34.59 -8.24 -18.02
CA HIS A 103 -34.11 -7.59 -19.22
C HIS A 103 -32.76 -8.25 -19.41
N LYS A 104 -32.67 -9.14 -20.40
CA LYS A 104 -31.44 -9.83 -20.77
C LYS A 104 -30.34 -8.78 -20.74
N ILE A 105 -29.47 -8.87 -19.76
CA ILE A 105 -28.26 -8.06 -19.74
C ILE A 105 -27.50 -8.56 -20.98
N PRO A 106 -27.19 -7.70 -21.95
CA PRO A 106 -26.40 -8.12 -23.10
C PRO A 106 -24.99 -8.46 -22.59
N SER A 107 -24.79 -9.71 -22.18
CA SER A 107 -23.49 -10.29 -21.94
C SER A 107 -22.98 -10.80 -23.27
N LYS A 108 -21.78 -10.34 -23.68
CA LYS A 108 -21.03 -11.05 -24.70
C LYS A 108 -20.76 -12.45 -24.17
N ASP A 109 -21.04 -13.44 -25.00
CA ASP A 109 -20.66 -14.81 -24.77
C ASP A 109 -19.14 -14.90 -24.97
N GLU A 110 -18.39 -14.84 -23.87
CA GLU A 110 -16.93 -15.07 -23.86
C GLU A 110 -16.60 -16.56 -23.98
N ASP A 111 -17.60 -17.46 -23.93
CA ASP A 111 -17.43 -18.92 -24.09
C ASP A 111 -17.31 -19.35 -25.56
N PHE A 112 -17.02 -18.41 -26.47
CA PHE A 112 -16.33 -18.72 -27.72
C PHE A 112 -14.89 -19.16 -27.43
N CYS A 113 -14.75 -20.28 -26.71
CA CYS A 113 -13.58 -21.12 -26.74
C CYS A 113 -13.32 -21.47 -28.20
N TYR A 114 -12.29 -20.85 -28.80
CA TYR A 114 -11.70 -21.37 -30.02
C TYR A 114 -11.37 -22.85 -29.75
N LYS A 115 -12.05 -23.77 -30.43
CA LYS A 115 -11.86 -25.24 -30.36
C LYS A 115 -10.49 -25.69 -30.89
N GLY A 116 -9.42 -24.95 -30.59
CA GLY A 116 -8.07 -25.17 -31.09
C GLY A 116 -6.99 -25.27 -30.01
N PHE A 117 -7.27 -24.91 -28.76
CA PHE A 117 -6.28 -24.92 -27.68
C PHE A 117 -6.65 -25.90 -26.56
N ALA A 118 -6.66 -27.20 -26.90
CA ALA A 118 -6.99 -28.26 -25.94
C ALA A 118 -5.77 -28.85 -25.20
N GLY A 119 -4.54 -28.35 -25.40
CA GLY A 119 -3.38 -29.06 -24.83
C GLY A 119 -2.07 -28.32 -24.57
N SER A 120 -1.92 -27.05 -24.94
CA SER A 120 -0.56 -26.45 -24.92
C SER A 120 -0.49 -24.99 -24.44
N VAL A 121 -1.52 -24.48 -23.76
CA VAL A 121 -1.52 -23.10 -23.25
C VAL A 121 -0.53 -22.90 -22.08
N TRP A 122 -0.21 -23.97 -21.35
CA TRP A 122 0.62 -23.90 -20.13
C TRP A 122 1.89 -24.77 -20.18
N GLU A 123 2.36 -25.17 -21.36
CA GLU A 123 3.67 -25.85 -21.44
C GLU A 123 4.80 -24.81 -21.52
N PRO A 124 5.84 -24.89 -20.66
CA PRO A 124 7.01 -24.05 -20.81
C PRO A 124 7.75 -24.36 -22.13
N PRO A 125 8.48 -23.40 -22.72
CA PRO A 125 9.20 -23.59 -23.98
C PRO A 125 10.15 -24.79 -23.90
N LYS A 126 9.95 -25.79 -24.77
CA LYS A 126 10.88 -26.92 -24.91
C LYS A 126 12.07 -26.46 -25.74
N ILE A 127 13.19 -26.19 -25.08
CA ILE A 127 14.45 -25.86 -25.75
C ILE A 127 15.00 -27.17 -26.32
N LEU A 128 15.02 -27.30 -27.64
CA LEU A 128 15.70 -28.41 -28.32
C LEU A 128 17.19 -28.05 -28.41
N PHE A 129 18.04 -28.75 -27.66
CA PHE A 129 19.47 -28.79 -27.94
C PHE A 129 19.71 -29.92 -28.95
N SER A 130 20.21 -29.56 -30.13
CA SER A 130 20.82 -30.47 -31.11
C SER A 130 22.29 -30.12 -31.26
#